data_AF-A0A8D6ZMB6-F1
#
_entry.id   AF-A0A8D6ZMB6-F1
#
_cell.length_a   1.000
_cell.length_b   1.000
_cell.length_c   1.000
_cell.angle_alpha   90.00
_cell.angle_beta   90.00
_cell.angle_gamma   90.00
#
_symmetry.space_group_name_H-M   'P 1'
#
loop_
_entity.id
_entity.type
_entity.pdbx_description
1 polymer ?
#
loop_
_entity_poly.entity_id
_entity_poly.type
_entity_poly.pdbx_seq_one_letter_code
_entity_poly.pdbx_strand_id
1 'polypeptide(L)'
;MMFSLSINILQITSGINIPQPSPVVIAAQFLAGMLVLDTWQCFMQTYMHANKSVYKHVQSKHHTLVVPYAFGARYNHPLEDLLLDTVGGALAFFVSGMTPRTGFFFFSFATTVDDHCGLWLPDNLLHAFFSNNSADYDVHHQLNGSKYNFSQPFFVMWDRIMRTYMPCSLETRKEGRVRSRADQTQELMDPSISCV
;
A
#
# COMPACT_ATOMS: atom_id res chain seq x y z
N MET A 1 30.05 -0.74 44.79
CA MET A 1 29.98 -0.44 43.34
C MET A 1 28.62 -0.91 42.81
N MET A 2 27.66 0.00 42.68
CA MET A 2 26.47 -0.19 41.84
C MET A 2 26.44 1.01 40.89
N PHE A 3 26.62 0.75 39.59
CA PHE A 3 26.48 1.75 38.55
C PHE A 3 24.98 2.02 38.35
N SER A 4 24.54 3.24 38.62
CA SER A 4 23.23 3.73 38.17
C SER A 4 23.45 4.46 36.85
N LEU A 5 23.21 3.77 35.72
CA LEU A 5 23.05 4.41 34.41
C LEU A 5 21.56 4.76 34.25
N SER A 6 21.17 5.93 34.75
CA SER A 6 19.92 6.57 34.33
C SER A 6 20.18 7.29 33.01
N ILE A 7 19.99 6.61 31.89
CA ILE A 7 20.01 7.25 30.56
C ILE A 7 18.70 8.02 30.43
N ASN A 8 18.77 9.34 30.58
CA ASN A 8 17.69 10.28 30.30
C ASN A 8 17.40 10.32 28.79
N ILE A 9 16.59 9.38 28.30
CA ILE A 9 16.09 9.36 26.91
C ILE A 9 15.16 10.57 26.63
N LEU A 10 14.67 11.26 27.66
CA LEU A 10 13.71 12.37 27.55
C LEU A 10 14.33 13.77 27.33
N GLN A 11 15.66 13.95 27.40
CA GLN A 11 16.26 15.30 27.25
C GLN A 11 16.61 15.71 25.81
N ILE A 12 16.67 14.77 24.84
CA ILE A 12 17.15 15.07 23.48
C ILE A 12 16.14 15.89 22.65
N THR A 13 14.86 15.94 23.03
CA THR A 13 13.81 16.61 22.23
C THR A 13 13.41 18.00 22.72
N SER A 14 13.93 18.47 23.86
CA SER A 14 13.47 19.71 24.49
C SER A 14 14.13 21.00 23.98
N GLY A 15 15.12 20.91 23.08
CA GLY A 15 15.96 22.07 22.69
C GLY A 15 16.09 22.38 21.20
N ILE A 16 15.60 21.54 20.29
CA ILE A 16 15.67 21.82 18.84
C ILE A 16 14.28 22.22 18.36
N ASN A 17 14.05 23.51 18.25
CA ASN A 17 12.86 24.05 17.61
C ASN A 17 13.02 23.91 16.09
N ILE A 18 12.79 22.71 15.54
CA ILE A 18 12.79 22.49 14.09
C ILE A 18 11.60 23.27 13.53
N PRO A 19 11.85 24.37 12.78
CA PRO A 19 10.76 25.18 12.24
C PRO A 19 9.88 24.30 11.38
N GLN A 20 8.56 24.36 11.60
CA GLN A 20 7.65 23.62 10.75
C GLN A 20 7.72 24.20 9.32
N PRO A 21 7.85 23.34 8.29
CA PRO A 21 7.84 23.80 6.92
C PRO A 21 6.51 24.51 6.60
N SER A 22 6.54 25.38 5.60
CA SER A 22 5.30 26.02 5.15
C SER A 22 4.29 24.98 4.65
N PRO A 23 2.98 25.26 4.66
CA PRO A 23 1.97 24.34 4.17
C PRO A 23 2.23 23.84 2.74
N VAL A 24 2.80 24.68 1.87
CA VAL A 24 3.18 24.31 0.50
C VAL A 24 4.30 23.26 0.50
N VAL A 25 5.32 23.45 1.35
CA VAL A 25 6.39 22.46 1.49
C VAL A 25 5.83 21.16 2.06
N ILE A 26 4.97 21.23 3.08
CA ILE A 26 4.30 20.03 3.63
C ILE A 26 3.52 19.28 2.54
N ALA A 27 2.74 19.99 1.70
CA ALA A 27 2.00 19.37 0.60
C ALA A 27 2.93 18.71 -0.43
N ALA A 28 4.03 19.37 -0.80
CA ALA A 28 5.04 18.80 -1.69
C ALA A 28 5.73 17.56 -1.08
N GLN A 29 6.04 17.59 0.22
CA GLN A 29 6.58 16.45 0.95
C GLN A 29 5.60 15.28 0.98
N PHE A 30 4.30 15.55 1.20
CA PHE A 30 3.25 14.53 1.12
C PHE A 30 3.21 13.87 -0.25
N LEU A 31 3.14 14.66 -1.33
CA LEU A 31 3.12 14.12 -2.69
C LEU A 31 4.38 13.32 -3.02
N ALA A 32 5.56 13.81 -2.63
CA ALA A 32 6.81 13.08 -2.80
C ALA A 32 6.79 11.75 -2.01
N GLY A 33 6.32 11.78 -0.76
CA GLY A 33 6.18 10.60 0.08
C GLY A 33 5.22 9.56 -0.52
N MET A 34 4.07 9.99 -1.04
CA MET A 34 3.10 9.11 -1.72
C MET A 34 3.74 8.44 -2.93
N LEU A 35 4.41 9.21 -3.80
CA LEU A 35 5.05 8.67 -5.00
C LEU A 35 6.16 7.68 -4.66
N VAL A 36 7.00 7.99 -3.66
CA VAL A 36 8.09 7.08 -3.23
C VAL A 36 7.52 5.79 -2.64
N LEU A 37 6.49 5.89 -1.79
CA LEU A 37 5.87 4.72 -1.17
C LEU A 37 5.20 3.83 -2.23
N ASP A 38 4.39 4.40 -3.12
CA ASP A 38 3.74 3.69 -4.22
C ASP A 38 4.76 3.00 -5.13
N THR A 39 5.85 3.70 -5.46
CA THR A 39 6.93 3.13 -6.28
C THR A 39 7.57 1.95 -5.57
N TRP A 40 7.90 2.10 -4.29
CA TRP A 40 8.54 1.01 -3.55
C TRP A 40 7.62 -0.20 -3.44
N GLN A 41 6.38 0.00 -2.99
CA GLN A 41 5.43 -1.09 -2.79
C GLN A 41 5.09 -1.80 -4.10
N CYS A 42 4.77 -1.06 -5.17
CA CYS A 42 4.42 -1.66 -6.46
C CYS A 42 5.55 -2.52 -7.03
N PHE A 43 6.79 -2.02 -7.03
CA PHE A 43 7.93 -2.75 -7.58
C PHE A 43 8.34 -3.95 -6.71
N MET A 44 8.30 -3.80 -5.39
CA MET A 44 8.60 -4.92 -4.50
C MET A 44 7.52 -5.99 -4.56
N GLN A 45 6.24 -5.61 -4.62
CA GLN A 45 5.13 -6.54 -4.82
C GLN A 45 5.29 -7.30 -6.14
N THR A 46 5.55 -6.57 -7.23
CA THR A 46 5.82 -7.18 -8.55
C THR A 46 7.01 -8.14 -8.49
N TYR A 47 8.10 -7.76 -7.81
CA TYR A 47 9.27 -8.62 -7.64
C TYR A 47 8.95 -9.90 -6.86
N MET A 48 8.19 -9.80 -5.77
CA MET A 48 7.81 -10.94 -4.94
C MET A 48 6.90 -11.92 -5.69
N HIS A 49 6.07 -11.42 -6.60
CA HIS A 49 5.28 -12.24 -7.52
C HIS A 49 6.11 -12.88 -8.62
N ALA A 50 7.02 -12.14 -9.25
CA ALA A 50 7.86 -12.65 -10.34
C ALA A 50 8.90 -13.68 -9.86
N ASN A 51 9.45 -13.52 -8.65
CA ASN A 51 10.45 -14.43 -8.10
C ASN A 51 9.80 -15.65 -7.45
N LYS A 52 9.83 -16.80 -8.15
CA LYS A 52 9.25 -18.07 -7.67
C LYS A 52 9.67 -18.49 -6.26
N SER A 53 10.92 -18.20 -5.85
CA SER A 53 11.40 -18.57 -4.52
C SER A 53 10.79 -17.68 -3.45
N VAL A 54 10.78 -16.37 -3.68
CA VAL A 54 10.21 -15.40 -2.75
C VAL A 54 8.70 -15.58 -2.68
N TYR A 55 8.04 -15.75 -3.82
CA TYR A 55 6.61 -16.07 -3.87
C TYR A 55 6.29 -17.29 -3.02
N LYS A 56 6.98 -18.42 -3.24
CA LYS A 56 6.67 -19.68 -2.57
C LYS A 56 6.81 -19.61 -1.04
N HIS A 57 7.80 -18.89 -0.52
CA HIS A 57 8.13 -18.90 0.91
C HIS A 57 7.59 -17.69 1.70
N VAL A 58 7.34 -16.58 1.01
CA VAL A 58 6.95 -15.30 1.62
C VAL A 58 5.52 -14.96 1.18
N GLN A 59 5.33 -14.60 -0.09
CA GLN A 59 4.08 -14.04 -0.63
C GLN A 59 2.91 -15.03 -0.68
N SER A 60 3.19 -16.33 -0.82
CA SER A 60 2.17 -17.37 -0.94
C SER A 60 1.26 -17.45 0.28
N LYS A 61 1.77 -17.13 1.47
CA LYS A 61 0.99 -17.07 2.72
C LYS A 61 -0.07 -15.99 2.63
N HIS A 62 0.31 -14.81 2.20
CA HIS A 62 -0.60 -13.69 1.99
C HIS A 62 -1.70 -14.04 0.97
N HIS A 63 -1.33 -14.71 -0.13
CA HIS A 63 -2.26 -15.19 -1.17
C HIS A 63 -3.11 -16.40 -0.78
N THR A 64 -2.98 -16.96 0.44
CA THR A 64 -3.96 -17.96 0.92
C THR A 64 -5.31 -17.33 1.25
N LEU A 65 -5.34 -16.02 1.50
CA LEU A 65 -6.56 -15.26 1.74
C LEU A 65 -7.12 -14.77 0.40
N VAL A 66 -8.07 -15.52 -0.15
CA VAL A 66 -8.76 -15.19 -1.41
C VAL A 66 -9.81 -14.09 -1.24
N VAL A 67 -10.21 -13.81 0.01
CA VAL A 67 -11.14 -12.73 0.36
C VAL A 67 -10.44 -11.86 1.41
N PRO A 68 -9.79 -10.77 1.00
CA PRO A 68 -9.11 -9.89 1.93
C PRO A 68 -10.12 -9.18 2.85
N TYR A 69 -9.75 -9.06 4.11
CA TYR A 69 -10.47 -8.30 5.14
C TYR A 69 -9.44 -7.69 6.10
N ALA A 70 -9.83 -6.65 6.83
CA ALA A 70 -8.86 -5.80 7.54
C ALA A 70 -7.89 -6.53 8.50
N PHE A 71 -8.33 -7.59 9.17
CA PHE A 71 -7.43 -8.39 10.02
C PHE A 71 -6.59 -9.38 9.21
N GLY A 72 -7.09 -9.84 8.07
CA GLY A 72 -6.37 -10.72 7.14
C GLY A 72 -5.22 -10.02 6.41
N ALA A 73 -5.25 -8.68 6.30
CA ALA A 73 -4.16 -7.90 5.73
C ALA A 73 -2.79 -8.17 6.40
N ARG A 74 -2.77 -8.38 7.73
CA ARG A 74 -1.57 -8.75 8.48
C ARG A 74 -1.28 -10.25 8.51
N TYR A 75 -2.01 -11.05 7.74
CA TYR A 75 -1.74 -12.48 7.58
C TYR A 75 -0.69 -12.67 6.49
N ASN A 76 0.47 -12.07 6.70
CA ASN A 76 1.60 -12.12 5.79
C ASN A 76 2.83 -12.64 6.52
N HIS A 77 3.90 -12.88 5.75
CA HIS A 77 5.17 -13.23 6.35
C HIS A 77 5.77 -11.96 6.98
N PRO A 78 6.37 -12.00 8.19
CA PRO A 78 6.96 -10.79 8.80
C PRO A 78 8.03 -10.08 7.95
N LEU A 79 8.60 -10.79 6.98
CA LEU A 79 9.55 -10.24 6.01
C LEU A 79 8.87 -9.34 4.97
N GLU A 80 7.62 -9.65 4.62
CA GLU A 80 6.77 -8.86 3.74
C GLU A 80 6.45 -7.52 4.39
N ASP A 81 5.94 -7.51 5.63
CA ASP A 81 5.75 -6.30 6.44
C ASP A 81 7.03 -5.47 6.58
N LEU A 82 8.15 -6.14 6.86
CA LEU A 82 9.43 -5.44 7.03
C LEU A 82 9.87 -4.77 5.73
N LEU A 83 9.82 -5.49 4.61
CA LEU A 83 10.29 -4.97 3.33
C LEU A 83 9.33 -3.95 2.73
N LEU A 84 8.02 -4.20 2.74
CA LEU A 84 7.03 -3.30 2.15
C LEU A 84 6.76 -2.10 3.06
N ASP A 85 6.40 -2.33 4.32
CA ASP A 85 5.91 -1.25 5.19
C ASP A 85 7.05 -0.51 5.87
N THR A 86 8.01 -1.25 6.45
CA THR A 86 9.07 -0.61 7.24
C THR A 86 10.10 0.06 6.34
N VAL A 87 10.65 -0.66 5.35
CA VAL A 87 11.64 -0.09 4.43
C VAL A 87 10.96 0.92 3.50
N GLY A 88 9.78 0.61 2.95
CA GLY A 88 9.04 1.55 2.10
C GLY A 88 8.67 2.83 2.84
N GLY A 89 8.14 2.71 4.06
CA GLY A 89 7.83 3.85 4.91
C GLY A 89 9.06 4.67 5.28
N ALA A 90 10.17 4.02 5.64
CA ALA A 90 11.43 4.72 5.91
C ALA A 90 11.93 5.49 4.68
N LEU A 91 11.91 4.88 3.49
CA LEU A 91 12.29 5.53 2.25
C LEU A 91 11.39 6.73 1.96
N ALA A 92 10.06 6.58 2.08
CA ALA A 92 9.12 7.68 1.90
C ALA A 92 9.42 8.84 2.86
N PHE A 93 9.68 8.57 4.13
CA PHE A 93 10.02 9.58 5.13
C PHE A 93 11.33 10.31 4.84
N PHE A 94 12.40 9.56 4.54
CA PHE A 94 13.72 10.15 4.33
C PHE A 94 13.82 10.88 2.99
N VAL A 95 13.30 10.32 1.90
CA VAL A 95 13.38 10.92 0.56
C VAL A 95 12.51 12.18 0.46
N SER A 96 11.34 12.18 1.08
CA SER A 96 10.49 13.39 1.12
C SER A 96 11.02 14.47 2.06
N GLY A 97 11.97 14.16 2.94
CA GLY A 97 12.54 15.10 3.89
C GLY A 97 11.55 15.60 4.94
N MET A 98 10.53 14.80 5.26
CA MET A 98 9.51 15.15 6.25
C MET A 98 10.12 15.38 7.63
N THR A 99 9.58 16.35 8.37
CA THR A 99 9.83 16.41 9.81
C THR A 99 9.10 15.26 10.51
N PRO A 100 9.52 14.83 11.72
CA PRO A 100 8.80 13.79 12.46
C PRO A 100 7.30 14.09 12.65
N ARG A 101 6.94 15.37 12.81
CA ARG A 101 5.54 15.81 12.91
C ARG A 101 4.80 15.65 11.59
N THR A 102 5.41 16.06 10.47
CA THR A 102 4.84 15.86 9.13
C THR A 102 4.66 14.37 8.82
N GLY A 103 5.69 13.56 9.13
CA GLY A 103 5.67 12.11 8.96
C GLY A 103 4.56 11.43 9.75
N PHE A 104 4.34 11.84 11.00
CA PHE A 104 3.22 11.31 11.82
C PHE A 104 1.86 11.46 11.11
N PHE A 105 1.58 12.64 10.57
CA PHE A 105 0.34 12.88 9.82
C PHE A 105 0.32 12.11 8.50
N PHE A 106 1.44 12.06 7.79
CA PHE A 106 1.57 11.31 6.54
C PHE A 106 1.25 9.83 6.72
N PHE A 107 1.86 9.16 7.70
CA PHE A 107 1.62 7.74 7.95
C PHE A 107 0.20 7.47 8.44
N SER A 108 -0.35 8.34 9.30
CA SER A 108 -1.75 8.23 9.72
C SER A 108 -2.73 8.36 8.54
N PHE A 109 -2.39 9.23 7.59
CA PHE A 109 -3.15 9.39 6.35
C PHE A 109 -3.00 8.16 5.44
N ALA A 110 -1.78 7.66 5.25
CA ALA A 110 -1.50 6.46 4.46
C ALA A 110 -2.30 5.27 4.96
N THR A 111 -2.31 5.01 6.28
CA THR A 111 -3.11 3.93 6.87
C THR A 111 -4.61 4.15 6.80
N THR A 112 -5.09 5.34 6.44
CA THR A 112 -6.53 5.61 6.22
C THR A 112 -6.93 5.36 4.78
N VAL A 113 -6.02 5.63 3.84
CA VAL A 113 -6.23 5.39 2.40
C VAL A 113 -5.96 3.93 2.03
N ASP A 114 -5.13 3.25 2.81
CA ASP A 114 -4.75 1.86 2.62
C ASP A 114 -5.97 0.96 2.38
N ASP A 115 -5.92 0.18 1.31
CA ASP A 115 -7.02 -0.62 0.79
C ASP A 115 -7.36 -1.81 1.71
N HIS A 116 -6.43 -2.19 2.59
CA HIS A 116 -6.63 -3.15 3.67
C HIS A 116 -7.61 -2.67 4.75
N CYS A 117 -7.92 -1.38 4.84
CA CYS A 117 -8.88 -0.87 5.83
C CYS A 117 -10.30 -1.43 5.60
N GLY A 118 -10.58 -1.97 4.40
CA GLY A 118 -11.87 -2.56 4.04
C GLY A 118 -13.04 -1.58 4.11
N LEU A 119 -12.76 -0.28 4.23
CA LEU A 119 -13.74 0.75 4.51
C LEU A 119 -14.30 1.31 3.19
N TRP A 120 -15.15 0.52 2.55
CA TRP A 120 -15.93 0.98 1.39
C TRP A 120 -17.15 1.78 1.88
N LEU A 121 -16.93 3.04 2.26
CA LEU A 121 -18.01 3.95 2.65
C LEU A 121 -18.64 4.57 1.39
N PRO A 122 -19.98 4.61 1.29
CA PRO A 122 -20.70 5.06 0.09
C PRO A 122 -20.48 6.52 -0.32
N ASP A 123 -19.74 7.32 0.46
CA ASP A 123 -19.44 8.74 0.19
C ASP A 123 -17.98 9.12 0.60
N ASN A 124 -17.03 8.20 0.48
CA ASN A 124 -15.65 8.49 0.87
C ASN A 124 -14.92 9.33 -0.21
N LEU A 125 -14.68 10.61 0.12
CA LEU A 125 -13.94 11.58 -0.69
C LEU A 125 -12.56 11.07 -1.14
N LEU A 126 -11.94 10.14 -0.40
CA LEU A 126 -10.64 9.58 -0.76
C LEU A 126 -10.69 8.80 -2.07
N HIS A 127 -11.80 8.13 -2.40
CA HIS A 127 -11.94 7.43 -3.70
C HIS A 127 -12.02 8.38 -4.90
N ALA A 128 -12.37 9.65 -4.69
CA ALA A 128 -12.35 10.66 -5.76
C ALA A 128 -10.91 11.10 -6.10
N PHE A 129 -9.98 10.99 -5.14
CA PHE A 129 -8.59 11.42 -5.29
C PHE A 129 -7.60 10.26 -5.50
N PHE A 130 -7.90 9.08 -4.94
CA PHE A 130 -7.07 7.89 -5.00
C PHE A 130 -7.81 6.80 -5.77
N SER A 131 -7.26 6.46 -6.93
CA SER A 131 -7.84 5.47 -7.82
C SER A 131 -7.56 4.04 -7.37
N ASN A 132 -6.51 3.82 -6.56
CA ASN A 132 -6.25 2.52 -5.96
C ASN A 132 -7.22 2.32 -4.79
N ASN A 133 -7.92 1.19 -4.78
CA ASN A 133 -8.97 0.95 -3.81
C ASN A 133 -9.09 -0.54 -3.47
N SER A 134 -9.86 -0.85 -2.43
CA SER A 134 -10.09 -2.21 -1.94
C SER A 134 -10.67 -3.18 -2.98
N ALA A 135 -11.35 -2.70 -4.03
CA ALA A 135 -11.85 -3.55 -5.09
C ALA A 135 -10.73 -4.04 -6.02
N ASP A 136 -9.74 -3.18 -6.31
CA ASP A 136 -8.56 -3.52 -7.12
C ASP A 136 -7.69 -4.56 -6.40
N TYR A 137 -7.51 -4.37 -5.09
CA TYR A 137 -6.83 -5.33 -4.21
C TYR A 137 -7.60 -6.66 -4.05
N ASP A 138 -8.93 -6.61 -3.88
CA ASP A 138 -9.75 -7.84 -3.85
C ASP A 138 -9.61 -8.62 -5.17
N VAL A 139 -9.55 -7.94 -6.32
CA VAL A 139 -9.26 -8.62 -7.60
C VAL A 139 -7.87 -9.25 -7.62
N HIS A 140 -6.82 -8.58 -7.11
CA HIS A 140 -5.47 -9.14 -7.01
C HIS A 140 -5.43 -10.47 -6.23
N HIS A 141 -6.22 -10.59 -5.17
CA HIS A 141 -6.31 -11.79 -4.31
C HIS A 141 -7.14 -12.93 -4.89
N GLN A 142 -7.87 -12.71 -5.99
CA GLN A 142 -8.63 -13.79 -6.64
C GLN A 142 -7.68 -14.81 -7.26
N LEU A 143 -8.17 -16.05 -7.45
CA LEU A 143 -7.36 -17.18 -7.95
C LEU A 143 -6.59 -16.88 -9.25
N ASN A 144 -7.13 -16.02 -10.12
CA ASN A 144 -6.51 -15.59 -11.38
C ASN A 144 -6.00 -14.14 -11.34
N GLY A 145 -6.05 -13.49 -10.17
CA GLY A 145 -5.80 -12.07 -9.97
C GLY A 145 -4.36 -11.71 -9.64
N SER A 146 -3.56 -12.67 -9.19
CA SER A 146 -2.19 -12.47 -8.70
C SER A 146 -1.18 -11.96 -9.75
N LYS A 147 -1.64 -11.71 -10.98
CA LYS A 147 -0.89 -11.12 -12.09
C LYS A 147 -1.17 -9.63 -12.31
N TYR A 148 -2.14 -9.08 -11.59
CA TYR A 148 -2.69 -7.75 -11.85
C TYR A 148 -2.76 -6.91 -10.58
N ASN A 149 -2.85 -5.59 -10.74
CA ASN A 149 -3.11 -4.61 -9.67
C ASN A 149 -2.11 -4.71 -8.49
N PHE A 150 -0.82 -4.50 -8.78
CA PHE A 150 0.24 -4.51 -7.76
C PHE A 150 0.44 -3.17 -7.05
N SER A 151 -0.13 -2.08 -7.55
CA SER A 151 0.09 -0.74 -7.02
C SER A 151 -0.73 -0.52 -5.74
N GLN A 152 -0.04 -0.22 -4.65
CA GLN A 152 -0.61 0.19 -3.37
C GLN A 152 0.32 1.26 -2.74
N PRO A 153 -0.18 2.15 -1.86
CA PRO A 153 -1.59 2.28 -1.44
C PRO A 153 -2.38 3.37 -2.18
N PHE A 154 -1.75 4.33 -2.88
CA PHE A 154 -2.44 5.56 -3.33
C PHE A 154 -2.92 5.53 -4.80
N PHE A 155 -2.05 5.20 -5.75
CA PHE A 155 -2.31 5.36 -7.18
C PHE A 155 -2.14 4.06 -7.96
N VAL A 156 -2.91 3.88 -9.04
CA VAL A 156 -2.76 2.76 -9.99
C VAL A 156 -1.80 3.09 -11.14
N MET A 157 -1.04 4.18 -11.00
CA MET A 157 -0.19 4.73 -12.06
C MET A 157 0.82 3.71 -12.57
N TRP A 158 1.47 2.99 -11.66
CA TRP A 158 2.49 1.99 -12.01
C TRP A 158 1.90 0.80 -12.73
N ASP A 159 0.73 0.30 -12.31
CA ASP A 159 0.05 -0.77 -13.04
C ASP A 159 -0.37 -0.36 -14.45
N ARG A 160 -0.77 0.90 -14.65
CA ARG A 160 -1.08 1.40 -15.99
C ARG A 160 0.17 1.52 -16.86
N ILE A 161 1.30 1.95 -16.29
CA ILE A 161 2.58 2.05 -16.99
C ILE A 161 3.11 0.65 -17.36
N MET A 162 3.04 -0.30 -16.44
CA MET A 162 3.53 -1.68 -16.61
C MET A 162 2.53 -2.61 -17.32
N ARG A 163 1.32 -2.11 -17.62
CA ARG A 163 0.21 -2.88 -18.23
C ARG A 163 -0.25 -4.07 -17.38
N THR A 164 -0.16 -3.94 -16.07
CA THR A 164 -0.66 -4.90 -15.07
C THR A 164 -1.99 -4.46 -14.46
N TYR A 165 -2.59 -3.36 -14.96
CA TYR A 165 -3.88 -2.87 -14.48
C TYR A 165 -5.04 -3.71 -15.00
N MET A 166 -5.86 -4.23 -14.08
CA MET A 166 -7.11 -4.93 -14.36
C MET A 166 -8.28 -4.11 -13.79
N PRO A 167 -9.19 -3.61 -14.64
CA PRO A 167 -10.36 -2.88 -14.17
C PRO A 167 -11.29 -3.80 -13.35
N CYS A 168 -11.89 -3.22 -12.32
CA CYS A 168 -12.80 -3.93 -11.44
C CYS A 168 -14.21 -3.34 -11.54
N SER A 169 -15.21 -4.22 -11.64
CA SER A 169 -16.63 -3.89 -11.51
C SER A 169 -17.15 -4.39 -10.17
N LEU A 170 -18.06 -3.63 -9.54
CA LEU A 170 -18.69 -4.04 -8.29
C LEU A 170 -20.04 -4.66 -8.57
N GLU A 171 -20.23 -5.91 -8.17
CA GLU A 171 -21.50 -6.61 -8.28
C GLU A 171 -22.13 -6.75 -6.90
N THR A 172 -23.38 -6.29 -6.77
CA THR A 172 -24.19 -6.53 -5.57
C THR A 172 -24.92 -7.85 -5.71
N ARG A 173 -24.62 -8.82 -4.83
CA ARG A 173 -25.35 -10.09 -4.80
C ARG A 173 -26.74 -9.91 -4.19
N LYS A 174 -27.64 -10.87 -4.46
CA LYS A 174 -29.01 -10.92 -3.95
C LYS A 174 -29.12 -10.83 -2.41
N GLU A 175 -28.04 -11.13 -1.70
CA GLU A 175 -27.94 -11.09 -0.23
C GLU A 175 -27.39 -9.75 0.31
N GLY A 176 -27.23 -8.73 -0.54
CA GLY A 176 -26.72 -7.40 -0.15
C GLY A 176 -25.20 -7.31 0.01
N ARG A 177 -24.46 -8.40 -0.23
CA ARG A 177 -22.99 -8.39 -0.25
C ARG A 177 -22.48 -7.84 -1.58
N VAL A 178 -21.57 -6.86 -1.50
CA VAL A 178 -20.83 -6.32 -2.65
C VAL A 178 -19.55 -7.12 -2.83
N ARG A 179 -19.22 -7.48 -4.07
CA ARG A 179 -17.96 -8.17 -4.42
C ARG A 179 -17.33 -7.48 -5.62
N SER A 180 -16.00 -7.42 -5.67
CA SER A 180 -15.29 -6.98 -6.87
C SER A 180 -15.15 -8.12 -7.89
N ARG A 181 -15.34 -7.78 -9.16
CA ARG A 181 -15.20 -8.70 -10.28
C ARG A 181 -14.29 -8.05 -11.33
N ALA A 182 -13.23 -8.76 -11.68
CA ALA A 182 -12.34 -8.37 -12.77
C ALA A 182 -13.13 -8.26 -14.09
N ASP A 183 -12.97 -7.15 -14.80
CA ASP A 183 -13.48 -6.99 -16.15
C ASP A 183 -12.51 -7.62 -17.15
N GLN A 184 -12.67 -8.93 -17.36
CA GLN A 184 -11.84 -9.75 -18.24
C GLN A 184 -12.01 -9.42 -19.74
N THR A 185 -12.83 -8.43 -20.10
CA THR A 185 -13.00 -7.98 -21.48
C THR A 185 -11.67 -7.52 -22.10
N GLN A 186 -10.74 -6.97 -21.29
CA GLN A 186 -9.40 -6.60 -21.76
C GLN A 186 -8.50 -7.81 -22.07
N GLU A 187 -8.57 -8.88 -21.28
CA GLU A 187 -7.76 -10.10 -21.49
C GLU A 187 -8.18 -10.85 -22.78
N LEU A 188 -9.46 -10.74 -23.15
CA LEU A 188 -9.99 -11.24 -24.42
C LEU A 188 -9.54 -10.41 -25.63
N MET A 189 -9.14 -9.14 -25.42
CA MET A 189 -8.73 -8.23 -26.48
C MET A 189 -7.20 -8.16 -26.67
N ASP A 190 -6.39 -8.45 -25.65
CA ASP A 190 -4.93 -8.53 -25.76
C ASP A 190 -4.34 -9.68 -24.89
N PRO A 191 -4.11 -10.87 -25.47
CA PRO A 191 -3.60 -12.03 -24.74
C PRO A 191 -2.15 -11.90 -24.23
N SER A 192 -1.39 -10.91 -24.73
CA SER A 192 0.01 -10.73 -24.36
C SER A 192 0.20 -10.27 -22.91
N ILE A 193 -0.87 -9.75 -22.30
CA ILE A 193 -0.92 -9.23 -20.94
C ILE A 193 -0.90 -10.36 -19.88
N SER A 194 -1.32 -11.59 -20.21
CA SER A 194 -1.39 -12.71 -19.26
C SER A 194 -0.03 -13.37 -18.93
N CYS A 195 1.07 -12.87 -19.50
CA CYS A 195 2.35 -13.57 -19.54
C CYS A 195 3.42 -13.07 -18.55
N VAL A 196 3.06 -12.18 -17.61
CA VAL A 196 3.93 -11.79 -16.48
C VAL A 196 3.72 -12.75 -15.30
#